data_AF-A0A9D8RJI1-F1
#
_entry.id   AF-A0A9D8RJI1-F1
#
_cell.length_a   1.000
_cell.length_b   1.000
_cell.length_c   1.000
_cell.angle_alpha   90.00
_cell.angle_beta   90.00
_cell.angle_gamma   90.00
#
_symmetry.space_group_name_H-M   'P 1'
#
loop_
_entity.id
_entity.type
_entity.pdbx_description
1 polymer ?
#
loop_
_entity_poly.entity_id
_entity_poly.type
_entity_poly.pdbx_seq_one_letter_code
_entity_poly.pdbx_strand_id
1 'polypeptide(L)'
;MHNYHKIVSPWKRTDPKSKTVNTEVFSDEYIEMLKDIKWIGTEKIDGENLNFYYDGNHVSYCGHTERSDFSGEKKAWLDALITPEFESIFEQVFGEKEAMIHGELLGPKIQSNLYDVSDFKFYAFDIYNKTDNVFWKQEVVDIYAKQFGFERAPLVATGTIDEIAAIVKSAPASKLNPK
;
A
#
# COMPACT_ATOMS: atom_id res chain seq x y z
N MET A 1 0.53 13.62 11.14
CA MET A 1 0.52 12.41 10.29
C MET A 1 0.12 12.78 8.86
N HIS A 2 0.54 12.03 7.83
CA HIS A 2 0.10 12.26 6.44
C HIS A 2 -1.05 11.30 6.11
N ASN A 3 -2.20 11.83 5.70
CA ASN A 3 -3.33 11.00 5.27
C ASN A 3 -3.07 10.47 3.85
N TYR A 4 -3.10 9.16 3.67
CA TYR A 4 -2.91 8.56 2.35
C TYR A 4 -4.02 9.00 1.40
N HIS A 5 -3.63 9.33 0.17
CA HIS A 5 -4.56 9.86 -0.83
C HIS A 5 -5.54 8.76 -1.29
N LYS A 6 -6.74 9.18 -1.67
CA LYS A 6 -7.71 8.25 -2.25
C LYS A 6 -7.27 7.89 -3.67
N ILE A 7 -7.21 6.60 -3.97
CA ILE A 7 -6.96 6.12 -5.33
C ILE A 7 -8.15 6.46 -6.23
N VAL A 8 -7.89 7.11 -7.35
CA VAL A 8 -8.89 7.48 -8.35
C VAL A 8 -9.00 6.37 -9.41
N SER A 9 -10.23 5.98 -9.74
CA SER A 9 -10.47 5.05 -10.86
C SER A 9 -10.08 5.73 -12.18
N PRO A 10 -9.32 5.10 -13.09
CA PRO A 10 -8.92 5.75 -14.35
C PRO A 10 -10.11 6.16 -15.23
N TRP A 11 -11.20 5.41 -15.17
CA TRP A 11 -12.41 5.65 -15.97
C TRP A 11 -13.62 6.05 -15.13
N LYS A 12 -14.55 6.79 -15.75
CA LYS A 12 -15.84 7.12 -15.13
C LYS A 12 -16.68 5.87 -14.93
N ARG A 13 -17.42 5.83 -13.82
CA ARG A 13 -18.44 4.80 -13.60
C ARG A 13 -19.59 4.98 -14.59
N THR A 14 -20.22 3.88 -15.01
CA THR A 14 -21.41 3.94 -15.88
C THR A 14 -22.61 4.60 -15.18
N ASP A 15 -22.66 4.49 -13.86
CA ASP A 15 -23.55 5.18 -12.93
C ASP A 15 -22.81 5.35 -11.58
N PRO A 16 -23.05 6.42 -10.79
CA PRO A 16 -22.33 6.66 -9.53
C PRO A 16 -22.31 5.48 -8.53
N LYS A 17 -23.33 4.60 -8.54
CA LYS A 17 -23.44 3.44 -7.66
C LYS A 17 -22.94 2.14 -8.30
N SER A 18 -22.69 2.14 -9.60
CA SER A 18 -22.24 0.98 -10.37
C SER A 18 -20.81 0.59 -10.02
N LYS A 19 -20.50 -0.71 -10.01
CA LYS A 19 -19.13 -1.24 -9.97
C LYS A 19 -18.48 -1.32 -11.36
N THR A 20 -19.23 -0.98 -12.41
CA THR A 20 -18.79 -1.00 -13.80
C THR A 20 -18.33 0.38 -14.24
N VAL A 21 -17.28 0.45 -15.05
CA VAL A 21 -16.72 1.68 -15.62
C VAL A 21 -16.95 1.73 -17.13
N ASN A 22 -17.09 2.95 -17.67
CA ASN A 22 -17.05 3.21 -19.10
C ASN A 22 -15.59 3.45 -19.52
N THR A 23 -14.96 2.47 -20.15
CA THR A 23 -13.56 2.57 -20.55
C THR A 23 -13.28 3.52 -21.71
N GLU A 24 -14.32 4.13 -22.30
CA GLU A 24 -14.17 5.17 -23.33
C GLU A 24 -13.98 6.56 -22.74
N VAL A 25 -14.25 6.76 -21.45
CA VAL A 25 -14.24 8.08 -20.80
C VAL A 25 -13.39 8.05 -19.54
N PHE A 26 -12.24 8.74 -19.59
CA PHE A 26 -11.39 8.95 -18.43
C PHE A 26 -12.11 9.77 -17.35
N SER A 27 -11.80 9.48 -16.10
CA SER A 27 -12.37 10.17 -14.95
C SER A 27 -11.73 11.54 -14.69
N ASP A 28 -10.51 11.73 -15.18
CA ASP A 28 -9.64 12.87 -14.89
C ASP A 28 -8.73 13.17 -16.10
N GLU A 29 -8.53 14.45 -16.39
CA GLU A 29 -7.76 14.90 -17.56
C GLU A 29 -6.26 14.58 -17.46
N TYR A 30 -5.70 14.58 -16.25
CA TYR A 30 -4.29 14.23 -16.04
C TYR A 30 -4.05 12.74 -16.24
N ILE A 31 -5.00 11.89 -15.81
CA ILE A 31 -4.95 10.45 -16.10
C ILE A 31 -4.99 10.22 -17.61
N GLU A 32 -5.85 10.92 -18.34
CA GLU A 32 -5.92 10.82 -19.80
C GLU A 32 -4.60 11.27 -20.45
N MET A 33 -4.03 12.39 -20.01
CA MET A 33 -2.74 12.88 -20.51
C MET A 33 -1.58 11.89 -20.26
N LEU A 34 -1.65 11.11 -19.19
CA LEU A 34 -0.62 10.15 -18.79
C LEU A 34 -0.94 8.70 -19.20
N LYS A 35 -2.00 8.45 -19.98
CA LYS A 35 -2.44 7.08 -20.26
C LYS A 35 -1.39 6.22 -20.97
N ASP A 36 -0.56 6.85 -21.81
CA ASP A 36 0.42 6.19 -22.68
C ASP A 36 1.83 6.07 -22.06
N ILE A 37 2.06 6.62 -20.85
CA ILE A 37 3.32 6.38 -20.15
C ILE A 37 3.32 4.98 -19.52
N LYS A 38 4.51 4.51 -19.14
CA LYS A 38 4.63 3.23 -18.43
C LYS A 38 4.26 3.40 -16.96
N TRP A 39 3.28 2.61 -16.54
CA TRP A 39 2.82 2.48 -15.17
C TRP A 39 3.26 1.16 -14.57
N ILE A 40 3.20 1.11 -13.24
CA ILE A 40 3.35 -0.09 -12.42
C ILE A 40 1.97 -0.44 -11.85
N GLY A 41 1.50 -1.66 -12.10
CA GLY A 41 0.30 -2.22 -11.52
C GLY A 41 0.66 -3.21 -10.41
N THR A 42 0.21 -2.96 -9.19
CA THR A 42 0.36 -3.88 -8.05
C THR A 42 -0.97 -4.56 -7.72
N GLU A 43 -0.91 -5.70 -7.06
CA GLU A 43 -2.11 -6.30 -6.48
C GLU A 43 -2.67 -5.35 -5.41
N LYS A 44 -3.94 -4.98 -5.55
CA LYS A 44 -4.66 -4.28 -4.49
C LYS A 44 -5.05 -5.31 -3.42
N ILE A 45 -4.33 -5.28 -2.31
CA ILE A 45 -4.60 -6.17 -1.18
C ILE A 45 -5.92 -5.75 -0.49
N ASP A 46 -6.71 -6.74 -0.10
CA ASP A 46 -7.95 -6.56 0.67
C ASP A 46 -7.71 -6.94 2.13
N GLY A 47 -7.23 -5.98 2.92
CA GLY A 47 -6.90 -6.17 4.33
C GLY A 47 -7.41 -5.02 5.19
N GLU A 48 -6.55 -4.57 6.09
CA GLU A 48 -6.76 -3.37 6.88
C GLU A 48 -5.58 -2.41 6.67
N ASN A 49 -5.86 -1.15 6.38
CA ASN A 49 -4.82 -0.16 6.19
C ASN A 49 -3.98 -0.01 7.48
N LEU A 50 -2.66 -0.06 7.34
CA LEU A 50 -1.69 0.13 8.41
C LEU A 50 -0.57 1.03 7.90
N ASN A 51 -0.13 1.95 8.74
CA ASN A 51 0.95 2.88 8.42
C ASN A 51 1.94 2.91 9.58
N PHE A 52 3.23 2.86 9.28
CA PHE A 52 4.30 3.14 10.23
C PHE A 52 4.79 4.56 10.02
N TYR A 53 4.92 5.32 11.09
CA TYR A 53 5.41 6.70 11.09
C TYR A 53 6.70 6.78 11.90
N TYR A 54 7.74 7.30 11.27
CA TYR A 54 9.01 7.61 11.88
C TYR A 54 9.18 9.12 11.97
N ASP A 55 9.42 9.62 13.18
CA ASP A 55 9.51 11.06 13.47
C ASP A 55 10.95 11.60 13.48
N GLY A 56 11.92 10.80 13.01
CA GLY A 56 13.34 11.10 13.10
C GLY A 56 14.02 10.51 14.33
N ASN A 57 13.27 9.94 15.27
CA ASN A 57 13.82 9.22 16.43
C ASN A 57 13.05 7.93 16.75
N HIS A 58 11.71 8.00 16.74
CA HIS A 58 10.84 6.92 17.16
C HIS A 58 9.91 6.46 16.06
N VAL A 59 9.55 5.18 16.12
CA VAL A 59 8.54 4.59 15.24
C VAL A 59 7.21 4.44 15.98
N SER A 60 6.13 4.82 15.31
CA SER A 60 4.74 4.65 15.75
C SER A 60 3.91 4.05 14.62
N TYR A 61 2.67 3.64 14.90
CA TYR A 61 1.76 3.09 13.88
C TYR A 61 0.35 3.66 13.98
N CYS A 62 -0.38 3.65 12.87
CA CYS A 62 -1.81 3.95 12.82
C CYS A 62 -2.54 3.21 11.70
N GLY A 63 -3.86 3.14 11.78
CA GLY A 63 -4.69 2.70 10.66
C GLY A 63 -4.93 3.80 9.64
N HIS A 64 -6.04 3.70 8.89
CA HIS A 64 -6.44 4.73 7.92
C HIS A 64 -6.61 6.12 8.52
N THR A 65 -6.97 6.18 9.81
CA THR A 65 -7.04 7.42 10.58
C THR A 65 -6.23 7.27 11.85
N GLU A 66 -5.79 8.38 12.44
CA GLU A 66 -5.13 8.39 13.77
C GLU A 66 -6.02 7.81 14.88
N ARG A 67 -7.34 7.78 14.67
CA ARG A 67 -8.35 7.24 15.61
C ARG A 67 -8.67 5.77 15.36
N SER A 68 -8.03 5.13 14.39
CA SER A 68 -8.28 3.73 14.07
C SER A 68 -7.77 2.84 15.20
N ASP A 69 -8.68 2.20 15.93
CA ASP A 69 -8.35 1.26 17.00
C ASP A 69 -8.04 -0.12 16.45
N PHE A 70 -6.84 -0.62 16.76
CA PHE A 70 -6.47 -2.01 16.51
C PHE A 70 -7.00 -2.92 17.63
N SER A 71 -7.38 -4.15 17.30
CA SER A 71 -7.72 -5.15 18.31
C SER A 71 -6.52 -5.49 19.19
N GLY A 72 -6.74 -5.98 20.41
CA GLY A 72 -5.66 -6.26 21.36
C GLY A 72 -4.57 -7.21 20.83
N GLU A 73 -4.95 -8.21 20.04
CA GLU A 73 -4.02 -9.15 19.40
C GLU A 73 -3.12 -8.47 18.36
N LYS A 74 -3.72 -7.62 17.50
CA LYS A 74 -2.97 -6.82 16.52
C LYS A 74 -2.04 -5.82 17.19
N LYS A 75 -2.54 -5.16 18.25
CA LYS A 75 -1.75 -4.23 19.04
C LYS A 75 -0.53 -4.91 19.66
N ALA A 76 -0.73 -6.08 20.26
CA ALA A 76 0.38 -6.85 20.82
C ALA A 76 1.41 -7.26 19.76
N TRP A 77 0.97 -7.62 18.55
CA TRP A 77 1.87 -7.90 17.42
C TRP A 77 2.65 -6.65 16.98
N LEU A 78 1.99 -5.50 16.84
CA LEU A 78 2.62 -4.23 16.47
C LEU A 78 3.61 -3.73 17.53
N ASP A 79 3.23 -3.81 18.81
CA ASP A 79 4.09 -3.41 19.93
C ASP A 79 5.32 -4.32 20.05
N ALA A 80 5.18 -5.62 19.74
CA ALA A 80 6.31 -6.55 19.72
C ALA A 80 7.26 -6.34 18.53
N LEU A 81 6.77 -5.76 17.44
CA LEU A 81 7.55 -5.48 16.24
C LEU A 81 8.43 -4.22 16.40
N ILE A 82 7.96 -3.21 17.13
CA ILE A 82 8.69 -1.96 17.35
C ILE A 82 9.68 -2.13 18.51
N THR A 83 10.87 -2.63 18.18
CA THR A 83 12.01 -2.76 19.09
C THR A 83 13.07 -1.67 18.81
N PRO A 84 14.05 -1.46 19.70
CA PRO A 84 15.17 -0.56 19.41
C PRO A 84 15.94 -0.92 18.13
N GLU A 85 16.06 -2.22 17.83
CA GLU A 85 16.67 -2.68 16.57
C GLU A 85 15.81 -2.29 15.36
N PHE A 86 14.49 -2.40 15.47
CA PHE A 86 13.56 -1.95 14.42
C PHE A 86 13.68 -0.44 14.19
N GLU A 87 13.68 0.38 15.25
CA GLU A 87 13.89 1.83 15.15
C GLU A 87 15.26 2.18 14.54
N SER A 88 16.32 1.43 14.88
CA SER A 88 17.64 1.64 14.30
C SER A 88 17.68 1.39 12.79
N ILE A 89 16.89 0.45 12.27
CA ILE A 89 16.76 0.24 10.81
C ILE A 89 16.09 1.48 10.17
N PHE A 90 15.07 2.07 10.81
CA PHE A 90 14.46 3.32 10.33
C PHE A 90 15.46 4.47 10.32
N GLU A 91 16.25 4.63 11.38
CA GLU A 91 17.32 5.63 11.45
C GLU A 91 18.37 5.41 10.34
N GLN A 92 18.75 4.18 10.04
CA GLN A 92 19.69 3.89 8.95
C GLN A 92 19.14 4.23 7.57
N VAL A 93 17.83 4.04 7.35
CA VAL A 93 17.18 4.29 6.05
C VAL A 93 16.83 5.76 5.86
N PHE A 94 16.30 6.40 6.90
CA PHE A 94 15.72 7.75 6.81
C PHE A 94 16.63 8.83 7.44
N GLY A 95 17.59 8.46 8.29
CA GLY A 95 18.37 9.41 9.08
C GLY A 95 17.46 10.24 9.97
N GLU A 96 17.67 11.54 10.01
CA GLU A 96 16.80 12.47 10.76
C GLU A 96 15.49 12.81 10.02
N LYS A 97 15.24 12.24 8.82
CA LYS A 97 14.06 12.58 8.02
C LYS A 97 12.82 11.87 8.52
N GLU A 98 11.73 12.62 8.67
CA GLU A 98 10.44 12.06 8.97
C GLU A 98 9.89 11.30 7.77
N ALA A 99 9.40 10.08 8.01
CA ALA A 99 8.91 9.20 6.96
C ALA A 99 7.65 8.44 7.40
N MET A 100 6.83 8.08 6.42
CA MET A 100 5.67 7.24 6.61
C MET A 100 5.67 6.10 5.60
N ILE A 101 5.54 4.87 6.09
CA ILE A 101 5.38 3.68 5.26
C ILE A 101 3.89 3.32 5.26
N HIS A 102 3.29 3.30 4.08
CA HIS A 102 1.90 2.94 3.87
C HIS A 102 1.81 1.50 3.38
N GLY A 103 0.89 0.73 3.96
CA GLY A 103 0.69 -0.65 3.56
C GLY A 103 -0.64 -1.23 4.01
N GLU A 104 -0.77 -2.52 3.79
CA GLU A 104 -1.95 -3.31 4.14
C GLU A 104 -1.54 -4.42 5.12
N LEU A 105 -2.28 -4.53 6.22
CA LEU A 105 -2.17 -5.61 7.19
C LEU A 105 -3.11 -6.75 6.79
N LEU A 106 -2.55 -7.95 6.71
CA LEU A 106 -3.27 -9.22 6.59
C LEU A 106 -3.18 -10.01 7.88
N GLY A 107 -4.15 -10.88 8.13
CA GLY A 107 -4.12 -11.79 9.28
C GLY A 107 -5.36 -12.70 9.35
N PRO A 108 -5.34 -13.73 10.21
CA PRO A 108 -6.40 -14.75 10.32
C PRO A 108 -7.82 -14.21 10.60
N LYS A 109 -7.94 -12.98 11.12
CA LYS A 109 -9.21 -12.34 11.48
C LYS A 109 -9.48 -11.06 10.68
N ILE A 110 -8.71 -10.81 9.63
CA ILE A 110 -8.85 -9.63 8.77
C ILE A 110 -9.49 -10.09 7.45
N GLN A 111 -10.61 -9.45 7.06
CA GLN A 111 -11.35 -9.73 5.83
C GLN A 111 -11.59 -11.23 5.57
N SER A 112 -12.05 -11.94 6.60
CA SER A 112 -12.30 -13.40 6.53
C SER A 112 -11.09 -14.24 6.10
N ASN A 113 -9.87 -13.74 6.34
CA ASN A 113 -8.62 -14.35 5.93
C ASN A 113 -8.58 -14.72 4.43
N LEU A 114 -8.97 -13.78 3.56
CA LEU A 114 -9.03 -14.00 2.11
C LEU A 114 -7.76 -14.62 1.52
N TYR A 115 -6.61 -14.30 2.13
CA TYR A 115 -5.27 -14.71 1.70
C TYR A 115 -4.72 -15.94 2.43
N ASP A 116 -5.50 -16.57 3.31
CA ASP A 116 -5.12 -17.79 4.05
C ASP A 116 -3.77 -17.70 4.78
N VAL A 117 -3.51 -16.55 5.41
CA VAL A 117 -2.28 -16.34 6.20
C VAL A 117 -2.47 -16.91 7.61
N SER A 118 -1.42 -17.54 8.14
CA SER A 118 -1.43 -18.11 9.50
C SER A 118 -1.10 -17.10 10.60
N ASP A 119 -0.47 -15.98 10.24
CA ASP A 119 -0.03 -14.93 11.15
C ASP A 119 -0.22 -13.55 10.49
N PHE A 120 -0.04 -12.48 11.26
CA PHE A 120 -0.07 -11.12 10.73
C PHE A 120 1.07 -10.87 9.75
N LYS A 121 0.74 -10.24 8.63
CA LYS A 121 1.71 -9.82 7.61
C LYS A 121 1.42 -8.40 7.18
N PHE A 122 2.48 -7.61 7.01
CA PHE A 122 2.39 -6.26 6.47
C PHE A 122 2.98 -6.20 5.08
N TYR A 123 2.21 -5.63 4.14
CA TYR A 123 2.64 -5.41 2.76
C TYR A 123 2.69 -3.91 2.46
N ALA A 124 3.89 -3.36 2.35
CA ALA A 124 4.10 -1.96 2.01
C ALA A 124 3.77 -1.69 0.53
N PHE A 125 3.09 -0.58 0.24
CA PHE A 125 2.84 -0.15 -1.13
C PHE A 125 3.41 1.23 -1.44
N ASP A 126 3.60 2.10 -0.46
CA ASP A 126 4.19 3.43 -0.65
C ASP A 126 5.03 3.87 0.55
N ILE A 127 6.01 4.74 0.28
CA ILE A 127 6.76 5.45 1.31
C ILE A 127 6.65 6.94 1.02
N TYR A 128 6.20 7.69 2.01
CA TYR A 128 6.09 9.14 1.96
C TYR A 128 7.17 9.75 2.85
N ASN A 129 8.08 10.51 2.23
CA ASN A 129 9.04 11.33 2.95
C ASN A 129 8.38 12.67 3.25
N LYS A 130 8.16 12.91 4.54
CA LYS A 130 7.44 14.08 5.04
C LYS A 130 8.33 15.31 5.09
N THR A 131 9.63 15.15 5.34
CA THR A 131 10.60 16.24 5.29
C THR A 131 10.63 16.92 3.92
N ASP A 132 10.62 16.12 2.86
CA ASP A 132 10.69 16.59 1.47
C ASP A 132 9.30 16.72 0.81
N ASN A 133 8.23 16.32 1.50
CA ASN A 133 6.84 16.28 1.03
C ASN A 133 6.66 15.53 -0.31
N VAL A 134 7.24 14.34 -0.42
CA VAL A 134 7.21 13.53 -1.65
C VAL A 134 7.04 12.05 -1.37
N PHE A 135 6.30 11.37 -2.25
CA PHE A 135 6.34 9.92 -2.33
C PHE A 135 7.64 9.45 -2.99
N TRP A 136 8.24 8.43 -2.41
CA TRP A 136 9.43 7.80 -2.96
C TRP A 136 9.08 6.87 -4.12
N LYS A 137 10.07 6.62 -4.98
CA LYS A 137 9.88 5.77 -6.16
C LYS A 137 9.55 4.34 -5.75
N GLN A 138 8.71 3.67 -6.52
CA GLN A 138 8.30 2.28 -6.28
C GLN A 138 9.47 1.29 -6.17
N GLU A 139 10.59 1.57 -6.86
CA GLU A 139 11.82 0.77 -6.79
C GLU A 139 12.44 0.74 -5.38
N VAL A 140 12.38 1.85 -4.66
CA VAL A 140 12.95 1.92 -3.29
C VAL A 140 12.00 1.37 -2.24
N VAL A 141 10.69 1.31 -2.52
CA VAL A 141 9.71 0.69 -1.62
C VAL A 141 10.04 -0.79 -1.40
N ASP A 142 10.41 -1.54 -2.45
CA ASP A 142 10.80 -2.95 -2.33
C ASP A 142 12.06 -3.14 -1.47
N ILE A 143 13.07 -2.29 -1.71
CA ILE A 143 14.36 -2.35 -1.02
C ILE A 143 14.15 -2.12 0.47
N TYR A 144 13.45 -1.04 0.83
CA TYR A 144 13.29 -0.67 2.22
C TYR A 144 12.29 -1.56 2.95
N ALA A 145 11.19 -1.98 2.30
CA ALA A 145 10.28 -2.97 2.90
C ALA A 145 11.03 -4.21 3.38
N LYS A 146 11.92 -4.76 2.55
CA LYS A 146 12.76 -5.92 2.91
C LYS A 146 13.70 -5.62 4.08
N GLN A 147 14.29 -4.42 4.15
CA GLN A 147 15.16 -4.03 5.26
C GLN A 147 14.39 -3.97 6.59
N PHE A 148 13.13 -3.54 6.57
CA PHE A 148 12.26 -3.53 7.75
C PHE A 148 11.66 -4.91 8.09
N GLY A 149 12.00 -5.96 7.34
CA GLY A 149 11.40 -7.29 7.52
C GLY A 149 9.97 -7.41 6.98
N PHE A 150 9.55 -6.49 6.11
CA PHE A 150 8.26 -6.46 5.45
C PHE A 150 8.33 -6.97 4.01
N GLU A 151 7.16 -7.26 3.46
CA GLU A 151 7.00 -7.52 2.02
C GLU A 151 6.41 -6.27 1.35
N ARG A 152 6.58 -6.12 0.04
CA ARG A 152 5.85 -5.11 -0.73
C ARG A 152 4.60 -5.70 -1.37
N ALA A 153 3.60 -4.86 -1.66
CA ALA A 153 2.48 -5.25 -2.50
C ALA A 153 3.00 -5.84 -3.85
N PRO A 154 2.53 -7.03 -4.25
CA PRO A 154 3.07 -7.73 -5.42
C PRO A 154 2.96 -6.91 -6.70
N LEU A 155 4.04 -6.87 -7.47
CA LEU A 155 4.00 -6.37 -8.84
C LEU A 155 3.22 -7.37 -9.71
N VAL A 156 2.20 -6.88 -10.41
CA VAL A 156 1.34 -7.69 -11.28
C VAL A 156 1.59 -7.36 -12.74
N ALA A 157 1.81 -6.09 -13.07
CA ALA A 157 1.94 -5.63 -14.45
C ALA A 157 2.82 -4.38 -14.56
N THR A 158 3.38 -4.18 -15.76
CA THR A 158 3.95 -2.92 -16.21
C THR A 158 3.45 -2.64 -17.62
N GLY A 159 3.02 -1.42 -17.90
CA GLY A 159 2.46 -1.08 -19.21
C GLY A 159 1.71 0.24 -19.18
N THR A 160 1.04 0.58 -20.28
CA THR A 160 0.08 1.69 -20.32
C THR A 160 -1.16 1.37 -19.47
N ILE A 161 -2.00 2.37 -19.22
CA ILE A 161 -3.24 2.17 -18.47
C ILE A 161 -4.14 1.11 -19.14
N ASP A 162 -4.22 1.12 -20.47
CA ASP A 162 -5.04 0.17 -21.24
C ASP A 162 -4.47 -1.26 -21.20
N GLU A 163 -3.14 -1.41 -21.27
CA GLU A 163 -2.47 -2.72 -21.15
C GLU A 163 -2.70 -3.34 -19.77
N ILE A 164 -2.55 -2.55 -18.70
CA ILE A 164 -2.79 -3.02 -17.33
C ILE A 164 -4.28 -3.38 -17.13
N ALA A 165 -5.21 -2.58 -17.68
CA ALA A 165 -6.63 -2.91 -17.58
C ALA A 165 -7.02 -4.15 -18.37
N ALA A 166 -6.36 -4.44 -19.50
CA ALA A 166 -6.56 -5.70 -20.21
C ALA A 166 -6.18 -6.90 -19.34
N ILE A 167 -5.08 -6.80 -18.57
CA ILE A 167 -4.68 -7.82 -17.60
C ILE A 167 -5.75 -7.95 -16.50
N VAL A 168 -6.24 -6.86 -15.90
CA VAL A 168 -7.29 -6.93 -14.88
C VAL A 168 -8.57 -7.57 -15.43
N LYS A 169 -8.96 -7.24 -16.67
CA LYS A 169 -10.13 -7.83 -17.35
C LYS A 169 -9.99 -9.34 -17.60
N SER A 170 -8.76 -9.87 -17.66
CA SER A 170 -8.54 -11.32 -17.77
C SER A 170 -8.71 -12.06 -16.43
N ALA A 171 -9.06 -11.36 -15.34
CA ALA A 171 -9.24 -11.90 -14.00
C ALA A 171 -8.03 -12.74 -13.53
N PRO A 172 -6.84 -12.13 -13.42
CA PRO A 172 -5.64 -12.85 -13.04
C PRO A 172 -5.77 -13.38 -11.61
N ALA A 173 -5.19 -14.55 -11.34
CA ALA A 173 -5.10 -15.07 -9.99
C ALA A 173 -4.29 -14.12 -9.09
N SER A 174 -4.65 -14.06 -7.81
CA SER A 174 -3.88 -13.34 -6.79
C SER A 174 -2.46 -13.89 -6.73
N LYS A 175 -1.48 -12.99 -6.55
CA LYS A 175 -0.08 -13.35 -6.30
C LYS A 175 0.14 -13.84 -4.87
N LEU A 176 -0.69 -13.37 -3.93
CA LEU A 176 -0.62 -13.76 -2.51
C LEU A 176 -1.42 -15.03 -2.21
N ASN A 177 -2.46 -15.32 -2.97
CA ASN A 177 -3.26 -16.55 -2.84
C ASN A 177 -3.70 -17.08 -4.22
N PRO A 178 -2.80 -17.75 -4.97
CA PRO A 178 -3.14 -18.31 -6.27
C PRO A 178 -4.06 -19.52 -6.09
N LYS A 179 -5.37 -19.28 -6.22
CA LYS A 179 -6.42 -20.31 -6.30
C LYS A 179 -6.74 -20.66 -7.74
#